data_AF-A0A372F4Q3-F1
#
_entry.id   AF-A0A372F4Q3-F1
#
_cell.length_a   1.000
_cell.length_b   1.000
_cell.length_c   1.000
_cell.angle_alpha   90.00
_cell.angle_beta   90.00
_cell.angle_gamma   90.00
#
_symmetry.space_group_name_H-M   'P 1'
#
loop_
_entity.id
_entity.type
_entity.pdbx_description
1 polymer ?
#
loop_
_entity_poly.entity_id
_entity_poly.type
_entity_poly.pdbx_seq_one_letter_code
_entity_poly.pdbx_strand_id
1 'polypeptide(L)'
;MGYQQVMESSQIELYRTSKGQAYQCNLTNRIFLEFGGIITAFKVHNFINFKRLIDGINIIDKLYDLSDEADFDIINAPNSNQTFTLHLCDLIHLRELLSGAKFALYVNSFLNEVLGEYEVV
;
A
#
# COMPACT_ATOMS: atom_id res chain seq x y z
N MET A 1 27.76 2.80 5.25
CA MET A 1 27.31 3.18 3.89
C MET A 1 27.11 2.00 2.93
N GLY A 2 27.52 0.75 3.25
CA GLY A 2 27.38 -0.39 2.33
C GLY A 2 26.06 -1.18 2.39
N TYR A 3 25.18 -0.95 3.38
CA TYR A 3 23.93 -1.72 3.53
C TYR A 3 22.76 -1.17 2.72
N GLN A 4 22.78 0.13 2.39
CA GLN A 4 21.69 0.79 1.67
C GLN A 4 21.71 0.45 0.18
N GLN A 5 22.90 0.17 -0.38
CA GLN A 5 23.12 -0.06 -1.81
C GLN A 5 22.79 -1.50 -2.26
N VAL A 6 22.71 -2.46 -1.34
CA VAL A 6 22.30 -3.86 -1.63
C VAL A 6 20.78 -4.05 -1.54
N MET A 7 20.09 -3.17 -0.82
CA MET A 7 18.63 -3.25 -0.64
C MET A 7 17.85 -2.84 -1.90
N GLU A 8 18.45 -2.03 -2.77
CA GLU A 8 17.81 -1.48 -3.97
C GLU A 8 17.66 -2.54 -5.08
N SER A 9 18.56 -3.52 -5.16
CA SER A 9 18.55 -4.55 -6.21
C SER A 9 17.53 -5.68 -6.00
N SER A 10 16.86 -5.74 -4.84
CA SER A 10 15.89 -6.79 -4.49
C SER A 10 14.47 -6.27 -4.26
N GLN A 11 14.22 -5.02 -4.67
CA GLN A 11 12.92 -4.36 -4.57
C GLN A 11 12.23 -4.35 -5.93
N ILE A 12 11.03 -4.88 -5.98
CA ILE A 12 10.17 -4.85 -7.15
C ILE A 12 9.12 -3.77 -6.90
N GLU A 13 9.11 -2.74 -7.75
CA GLU A 13 8.05 -1.74 -7.71
C GLU A 13 6.71 -2.41 -8.04
N LEU A 14 5.71 -2.23 -7.17
CA LEU A 14 4.35 -2.71 -7.42
C LEU A 14 3.51 -1.61 -8.07
N TYR A 15 3.54 -0.41 -7.49
CA TYR A 15 2.80 0.74 -8.01
C TYR A 15 3.31 2.04 -7.40
N ARG A 16 3.29 3.13 -8.18
CA ARG A 16 3.71 4.46 -7.76
C ARG A 16 2.72 5.52 -8.24
N THR A 17 2.48 6.51 -7.39
CA THR A 17 1.73 7.72 -7.69
C THR A 17 2.55 8.94 -7.26
N SER A 18 2.04 10.15 -7.52
CA SER A 18 2.65 11.39 -7.01
C SER A 18 2.59 11.53 -5.48
N LYS A 19 1.75 10.74 -4.79
CA LYS A 19 1.51 10.81 -3.34
C LYS A 19 2.17 9.69 -2.54
N GLY A 20 2.67 8.65 -3.21
CA GLY A 20 3.29 7.52 -2.54
C GLY A 20 3.62 6.37 -3.47
N GLN A 21 4.23 5.34 -2.92
CA GLN A 21 4.66 4.14 -3.64
C GLN A 21 4.46 2.88 -2.82
N ALA A 22 4.32 1.76 -3.50
CA ALA A 22 4.36 0.44 -2.92
C ALA A 22 5.36 -0.44 -3.69
N TYR A 23 6.18 -1.18 -2.95
CA TYR A 23 7.16 -2.11 -3.51
C TYR A 23 7.24 -3.38 -2.68
N GLN A 24 7.61 -4.48 -3.32
CA GLN A 24 7.85 -5.76 -2.69
C GLN A 24 9.35 -5.97 -2.52
N CYS A 25 9.77 -6.37 -1.33
CA CYS A 25 11.14 -6.83 -1.10
C CYS A 25 11.15 -8.36 -1.11
N ASN A 26 11.82 -8.96 -2.09
CA ASN A 26 11.88 -10.42 -2.23
C ASN A 26 12.67 -11.07 -1.08
N LEU A 27 13.71 -10.39 -0.57
CA LEU A 27 14.52 -10.90 0.53
C LEU A 27 13.75 -11.05 1.84
N THR A 28 12.83 -10.13 2.11
CA THR A 28 12.06 -10.12 3.38
C THR A 28 10.64 -10.65 3.21
N ASN A 29 10.21 -10.93 1.97
CA ASN A 29 8.84 -11.27 1.61
C ASN A 29 7.80 -10.32 2.24
N ARG A 30 8.09 -9.01 2.12
CA ARG A 30 7.24 -7.94 2.65
C ARG A 30 6.91 -6.93 1.57
N ILE A 31 5.73 -6.35 1.70
CA ILE A 31 5.28 -5.20 0.92
C ILE A 31 5.54 -3.96 1.76
N PHE A 32 6.30 -3.04 1.22
CA PHE A 32 6.50 -1.73 1.80
C PHE A 32 5.56 -0.75 1.13
N LEU A 33 4.89 0.04 1.95
CA LEU A 33 4.00 1.12 1.54
C LEU A 33 4.59 2.42 2.08
N GLU A 34 4.89 3.34 1.19
CA GLU A 34 5.33 4.69 1.54
C GLU A 34 4.22 5.68 1.17
N PHE A 35 3.66 6.33 2.18
CA PHE A 35 2.55 7.26 2.01
C PHE A 35 2.54 8.29 3.14
N GLY A 36 2.34 9.57 2.81
CA GLY A 36 2.27 10.63 3.82
C GLY A 36 3.55 10.79 4.67
N GLY A 37 4.72 10.42 4.13
CA GLY A 37 5.99 10.43 4.87
C GLY A 37 6.19 9.25 5.83
N ILE A 38 5.26 8.30 5.89
CA ILE A 38 5.34 7.08 6.70
C ILE A 38 5.69 5.90 5.80
N ILE A 39 6.63 5.08 6.25
CA ILE A 39 6.97 3.80 5.61
C ILE A 39 6.42 2.67 6.49
N THR A 40 5.54 1.85 5.92
CA THR A 40 4.94 0.72 6.62
C THR A 40 5.24 -0.58 5.88
N ALA A 41 5.72 -1.59 6.62
CA ALA A 41 5.98 -2.92 6.07
C ALA A 41 4.85 -3.89 6.44
N PHE A 42 4.32 -4.59 5.44
CA PHE A 42 3.24 -5.54 5.57
C PHE A 42 3.68 -6.93 5.09
N LYS A 43 3.17 -7.98 5.74
CA LYS A 43 3.03 -9.28 5.07
C LYS A 43 1.92 -9.17 4.02
N VAL A 44 1.97 -9.99 2.96
CA VAL A 44 0.98 -9.95 1.86
C VAL A 44 -0.47 -10.01 2.35
N HIS A 45 -0.80 -10.91 3.28
CA HIS A 45 -2.16 -10.99 3.84
C HIS A 45 -2.55 -9.74 4.64
N ASN A 46 -1.62 -9.14 5.39
CA ASN A 46 -1.89 -7.91 6.15
C ASN A 46 -2.12 -6.74 5.21
N PHE A 47 -1.39 -6.66 4.11
CA PHE A 47 -1.59 -5.65 3.07
C PHE A 47 -3.00 -5.76 2.46
N ILE A 48 -3.44 -6.97 2.12
CA ILE A 48 -4.79 -7.22 1.59
C ILE A 48 -5.87 -6.83 2.62
N ASN A 49 -5.67 -7.16 3.89
CA ASN A 49 -6.59 -6.79 4.96
C ASN A 49 -6.64 -5.28 5.19
N PHE A 50 -5.48 -4.61 5.16
CA PHE A 50 -5.41 -3.15 5.26
C PHE A 50 -6.18 -2.49 4.11
N LYS A 51 -6.00 -2.97 2.87
CA LYS A 51 -6.78 -2.49 1.74
C LYS A 51 -8.28 -2.67 1.94
N ARG A 52 -8.74 -3.82 2.43
CA ARG A 52 -10.16 -4.05 2.73
C ARG A 52 -10.70 -3.08 3.78
N LEU A 53 -9.91 -2.77 4.81
CA LEU A 53 -10.26 -1.79 5.83
C LEU A 53 -10.41 -0.39 5.20
N ILE A 54 -9.43 0.03 4.40
CA ILE A 54 -9.48 1.33 3.70
C ILE A 54 -10.66 1.40 2.74
N ASP A 55 -10.94 0.36 1.97
CA ASP A 55 -12.05 0.30 1.00
C ASP A 55 -13.43 0.33 1.70
N GLY A 56 -13.52 -0.10 2.95
CA GLY A 56 -14.76 -0.13 3.73
C GLY A 56 -15.26 1.23 4.21
N ILE A 57 -14.44 2.28 4.15
CA ILE A 57 -14.83 3.64 4.56
C ILE A 57 -15.82 4.23 3.54
N ASN A 58 -16.93 4.83 3.96
CA ASN A 58 -17.83 5.48 3.00
C ASN A 58 -17.37 6.91 2.71
N ILE A 59 -16.66 7.10 1.60
CA ILE A 59 -16.17 8.40 1.14
C ILE A 59 -17.34 9.33 0.78
N ILE A 60 -18.43 8.79 0.23
CA ILE A 60 -19.58 9.61 -0.16
C ILE A 60 -20.24 10.22 1.07
N ASP A 61 -20.47 9.42 2.11
CA ASP A 61 -21.04 9.92 3.37
C ASP A 61 -20.14 11.00 3.99
N LYS A 62 -18.82 10.79 3.97
CA LYS A 62 -17.84 11.79 4.45
C LYS A 62 -17.81 13.08 3.66
N LEU A 63 -18.10 13.05 2.36
CA LEU A 63 -18.14 14.26 1.54
C LEU A 63 -19.32 15.17 1.93
N TYR A 64 -20.40 14.59 2.45
CA TYR A 64 -21.61 15.32 2.85
C TYR A 64 -21.63 15.66 4.34
N ASP A 65 -20.72 15.12 5.13
CA ASP A 65 -20.57 15.45 6.54
C ASP A 65 -19.69 16.69 6.69
N LEU A 66 -20.28 17.77 7.23
CA LEU A 66 -19.62 19.07 7.43
C LEU A 66 -19.17 19.26 8.89
N SER A 67 -19.21 18.20 9.71
CA SER A 67 -18.73 18.26 11.09
C SER A 67 -17.21 18.22 11.14
N ASP A 68 -16.62 18.85 12.17
CA ASP A 68 -15.16 18.87 12.37
C ASP A 68 -14.59 17.44 12.59
N GLU A 69 -15.42 16.50 13.05
CA GLU A 69 -15.05 15.08 13.22
C GLU A 69 -14.90 14.33 11.89
N ALA A 70 -15.49 14.83 10.80
CA ALA A 70 -15.41 14.21 9.48
C ALA A 70 -14.12 14.56 8.72
N ASP A 71 -13.39 15.59 9.15
CA ASP A 71 -12.24 16.16 8.46
C ASP A 71 -11.05 15.21 8.34
N PHE A 72 -10.90 14.26 9.28
CA PHE A 72 -9.80 13.30 9.28
C PHE A 72 -10.20 11.93 9.82
N ASP A 73 -9.57 10.89 9.27
CA ASP A 73 -9.65 9.51 9.75
C ASP A 73 -8.35 9.10 10.43
N ILE A 74 -8.46 8.55 11.64
CA ILE A 74 -7.35 7.90 12.32
C ILE A 74 -7.44 6.40 12.05
N ILE A 75 -6.53 5.91 11.22
CA ILE A 75 -6.52 4.51 10.79
C ILE A 75 -5.28 3.83 11.33
N ASN A 76 -5.49 2.76 12.11
CA ASN A 76 -4.41 1.90 12.56
C ASN A 76 -4.11 0.87 11.47
N ALA A 77 -2.88 0.85 10.96
CA ALA A 77 -2.49 -0.16 10.00
C ALA A 77 -2.36 -1.52 10.71
N PRO A 78 -3.03 -2.59 10.21
CA PRO A 78 -3.03 -3.88 10.86
C PRO A 78 -1.63 -4.44 11.07
N ASN A 79 -1.29 -4.76 12.32
CA ASN A 79 -0.02 -5.37 12.70
C ASN A 79 1.21 -4.53 12.33
N SER A 80 1.04 -3.23 12.13
CA SER A 80 2.10 -2.24 12.23
C SER A 80 1.75 -1.30 13.37
N ASN A 81 2.74 -0.89 14.17
CA ASN A 81 2.52 0.11 15.22
C ASN A 81 2.37 1.52 14.61
N GLN A 82 1.79 1.62 13.40
CA GLN A 82 1.67 2.84 12.61
C GLN A 82 0.21 3.27 12.55
N THR A 83 0.00 4.55 12.79
CA THR A 83 -1.30 5.20 12.73
C THR A 83 -1.23 6.26 11.65
N PHE A 84 -2.21 6.23 10.75
CA PHE A 84 -2.37 7.21 9.69
C PHE A 84 -3.45 8.20 10.11
N THR A 85 -3.14 9.49 10.07
CA THR A 85 -4.14 10.55 10.10
C THR A 85 -4.37 10.98 8.65
N LEU A 86 -5.56 10.69 8.12
CA LEU A 86 -5.86 10.87 6.70
C LEU A 86 -7.01 11.85 6.53
N HIS A 87 -6.82 12.91 5.74
CA HIS A 87 -7.95 13.67 5.23
C HIS A 87 -8.65 12.91 4.11
N LEU A 88 -9.84 13.37 3.70
CA LEU A 88 -10.61 12.76 2.62
C LEU A 88 -9.79 12.57 1.33
N CYS A 89 -9.02 13.59 0.93
CA CYS A 89 -8.14 13.51 -0.23
C CYS A 89 -7.03 12.47 -0.06
N ASP A 90 -6.45 12.38 1.14
CA ASP A 90 -5.41 11.39 1.44
C ASP A 90 -5.99 9.97 1.40
N LEU A 91 -7.21 9.78 1.87
CA LEU A 91 -7.91 8.50 1.81
C LEU A 91 -8.16 8.07 0.35
N ILE A 92 -8.55 9.00 -0.52
CA ILE A 92 -8.72 8.73 -1.97
C ILE A 92 -7.39 8.32 -2.59
N HIS A 93 -6.32 9.08 -2.34
CA HIS A 93 -4.99 8.76 -2.86
C HIS A 93 -4.43 7.44 -2.31
N LEU A 94 -4.67 7.14 -1.04
CA LEU A 94 -4.28 5.87 -0.44
C LEU A 94 -5.04 4.70 -1.07
N ARG A 95 -6.34 4.85 -1.35
CA ARG A 95 -7.13 3.84 -2.07
C ARG A 95 -6.60 3.53 -3.44
N GLU A 96 -6.27 4.57 -4.21
CA GLU A 96 -5.68 4.44 -5.53
C GLU A 96 -4.37 3.65 -5.45
N LEU A 97 -3.47 4.07 -4.55
CA LEU A 97 -2.17 3.45 -4.36
C LEU A 97 -2.28 1.96 -3.97
N LEU A 98 -3.14 1.65 -2.99
CA LEU A 98 -3.38 0.27 -2.55
C LEU A 98 -4.04 -0.58 -3.65
N SER A 99 -4.90 0.02 -4.49
CA SER A 99 -5.54 -0.68 -5.60
C SER A 99 -4.56 -1.06 -6.70
N GLY A 100 -3.72 -0.12 -7.13
CA GLY A 100 -2.70 -0.41 -8.13
C GLY A 100 -1.67 -1.43 -7.64
N ALA A 101 -1.23 -1.32 -6.38
CA ALA A 101 -0.32 -2.29 -5.78
C ALA A 101 -0.93 -3.69 -5.67
N LYS A 102 -2.21 -3.80 -5.26
CA LYS A 102 -2.92 -5.09 -5.25
C LYS A 102 -3.05 -5.68 -6.66
N PHE A 103 -3.31 -4.85 -7.65
CA PHE A 103 -3.40 -5.30 -9.04
C PHE A 103 -2.06 -5.86 -9.54
N ALA A 104 -0.95 -5.18 -9.28
CA ALA A 104 0.38 -5.68 -9.62
C ALA A 104 0.70 -7.03 -8.97
N LEU A 105 0.37 -7.20 -7.67
CA LEU A 105 0.52 -8.49 -6.99
C LEU A 105 -0.32 -9.60 -7.64
N TYR A 106 -1.56 -9.29 -8.01
CA TYR A 106 -2.43 -10.24 -8.70
C TYR A 106 -1.87 -10.64 -10.05
N VAL A 107 -1.43 -9.68 -10.86
CA VAL A 107 -0.84 -9.94 -12.19
C VAL A 107 0.43 -10.78 -12.06
N ASN A 108 1.33 -10.44 -11.12
CA ASN A 108 2.55 -11.21 -10.90
C ASN A 108 2.24 -12.65 -10.46
N SER A 109 1.26 -12.84 -9.57
CA SER A 109 0.83 -14.18 -9.16
C SER A 109 0.23 -14.97 -10.32
N PHE A 110 -0.64 -14.33 -11.11
CA PHE A 110 -1.30 -14.94 -12.25
C PHE A 110 -0.30 -15.34 -13.35
N LEU A 111 0.65 -14.46 -13.67
CA LEU A 111 1.68 -14.75 -14.66
C LEU A 111 2.59 -15.90 -14.22
N ASN A 112 2.96 -15.96 -12.93
CA ASN A 112 3.72 -17.09 -12.40
C ASN A 112 2.93 -18.41 -12.46
N GLU A 113 1.61 -18.37 -12.23
CA GLU A 113 0.75 -19.54 -12.34
C GLU A 113 0.64 -20.06 -13.79
N VAL A 114 0.52 -19.14 -14.75
CA VAL A 114 0.34 -19.48 -16.18
C VAL A 114 1.67 -19.86 -16.86
N LEU A 115 2.76 -19.16 -16.54
CA LEU A 115 4.04 -19.25 -17.25
C LEU A 115 5.13 -20.01 -16.48
N GLY A 116 4.94 -20.29 -15.18
CA GLY A 116 6.01 -20.76 -14.29
C GLY A 116 6.89 -19.62 -13.76
N GLU A 117 8.05 -19.93 -13.17
CA GLU A 117 9.02 -18.89 -12.76
C GLU A 117 9.54 -18.16 -14.02
N TYR A 118 9.20 -16.88 -14.14
CA TYR A 118 9.68 -16.02 -15.22
C TYR A 118 10.37 -14.78 -14.62
N GLU A 119 11.58 -14.46 -15.10
CA GLU A 119 12.23 -13.20 -14.77
C GLU A 119 11.69 -12.11 -15.71
N VAL A 120 11.07 -11.07 -15.15
CA VAL A 120 10.78 -9.83 -15.89
C VAL A 120 12.12 -9.12 -16.10
N VAL A 121 12.61 -9.14 -17.34
CA VAL A 121 13.78 -8.37 -17.79
C VAL A 121 13.44 -6.88 -17.89
#